data_AF-A0A2H0VWR6-F1
#
_entry.id   AF-A0A2H0VWR6-F1
#
_cell.length_a   1.000
_cell.length_b   1.000
_cell.length_c   1.000
_cell.angle_alpha   90.00
_cell.angle_beta   90.00
_cell.angle_gamma   90.00
#
_symmetry.space_group_name_H-M   'P 1'
#
loop_
_entity.id
_entity.type
_entity.pdbx_description
1 polymer ?
#
loop_
_entity_poly.entity_id
_entity_poly.type
_entity_poly.pdbx_seq_one_letter_code
_entity_poly.pdbx_strand_id
1 'polypeptide(L)'
;MKTAKQIITKRVHTASPNESVEKIINRMAKEGITGLPVINKTGRLLGIITEGDIAKHKHNPHTPRAISLLGGLIYLENPEDFNEELKKICAQ
;
A
#
# COMPACT_ATOMS: atom_id res chain seq x y z
N MET A 1 12.47 7.19 27.35
CA MET A 1 11.93 7.21 25.97
C MET A 1 12.51 6.04 25.18
N LYS A 2 11.72 5.36 24.35
CA LYS A 2 12.24 4.38 23.37
C LYS A 2 12.69 5.12 22.11
N THR A 3 13.77 4.68 21.50
CA THR A 3 14.28 5.19 20.20
C THR A 3 13.70 4.37 19.05
N ALA A 4 13.65 4.94 17.83
CA ALA A 4 13.17 4.23 16.63
C ALA A 4 13.91 2.90 16.42
N LYS A 5 15.24 2.89 16.61
CA LYS A 5 16.09 1.69 16.53
C LYS A 5 15.60 0.53 17.40
N GLN A 6 14.91 0.81 18.50
CA GLN A 6 14.40 -0.20 19.43
C GLN A 6 13.04 -0.78 19.00
N ILE A 7 12.35 -0.19 18.03
CA ILE A 7 11.00 -0.62 17.58
C ILE A 7 10.92 -0.97 16.10
N ILE A 8 11.98 -0.74 15.30
CA ILE A 8 11.99 -1.11 13.88
C ILE A 8 11.97 -2.63 13.66
N THR A 9 11.29 -3.05 12.61
CA THR A 9 11.43 -4.39 12.05
C THR A 9 12.79 -4.53 11.36
N LYS A 10 13.61 -5.50 11.78
CA LYS A 10 14.98 -5.67 11.25
C LYS A 10 15.04 -6.42 9.92
N ARG A 11 14.11 -7.34 9.69
CA ARG A 11 14.00 -8.12 8.45
C ARG A 11 12.81 -7.59 7.66
N VAL A 12 13.10 -6.78 6.65
CA VAL A 12 12.08 -6.09 5.85
C VAL A 12 12.00 -6.77 4.49
N HIS A 13 10.79 -7.07 4.04
CA HIS A 13 10.56 -7.54 2.69
C HIS A 13 10.74 -6.36 1.73
N THR A 14 11.46 -6.57 0.62
CA THR A 14 11.74 -5.53 -0.36
C THR A 14 11.25 -5.95 -1.74
N ALA A 15 11.03 -4.97 -2.62
CA ALA A 15 10.80 -5.17 -4.04
C ALA A 15 12.01 -4.67 -4.86
N SER A 16 12.24 -5.29 -6.02
CA SER A 16 13.18 -4.77 -7.02
C SER A 16 12.46 -3.83 -7.97
N PRO A 17 13.11 -2.76 -8.49
CA PRO A 17 12.50 -1.88 -9.51
C PRO A 17 12.16 -2.61 -10.81
N ASN A 18 12.73 -3.80 -11.03
CA ASN A 18 12.49 -4.63 -12.22
C ASN A 18 11.55 -5.82 -11.93
N GLU A 19 10.98 -5.91 -10.73
CA GLU A 19 10.02 -6.96 -10.37
C GLU A 19 8.64 -6.63 -10.95
N SER A 20 7.93 -7.63 -11.48
CA SER A 20 6.57 -7.39 -12.02
C SER A 20 5.60 -7.07 -10.89
N VAL A 21 4.67 -6.15 -11.15
CA VAL A 21 3.63 -5.74 -10.18
C VAL A 21 2.79 -6.94 -9.72
N GLU A 22 2.46 -7.87 -10.61
CA GLU A 22 1.73 -9.10 -10.26
C GLU A 22 2.48 -9.96 -9.24
N LYS A 23 3.80 -10.11 -9.39
CA LYS A 23 4.61 -10.86 -8.42
C LYS A 23 4.67 -10.14 -7.07
N ILE A 24 4.72 -8.81 -7.09
CA ILE A 24 4.67 -7.99 -5.88
C ILE A 24 3.34 -8.19 -5.15
N ILE A 25 2.20 -8.11 -5.85
CA ILE A 25 0.85 -8.35 -5.30
C ILE A 25 0.75 -9.73 -4.67
N ASN A 26 1.15 -10.77 -5.40
CA ASN A 26 1.09 -12.14 -4.91
C ASN A 26 1.92 -12.35 -3.64
N ARG A 27 3.07 -11.68 -3.53
CA ARG A 27 3.88 -11.69 -2.30
C ARG A 27 3.22 -10.91 -1.18
N MET A 28 2.70 -9.71 -1.45
CA MET A 28 1.97 -8.88 -0.48
C MET A 28 0.81 -9.67 0.14
N ALA A 29 -0.03 -10.30 -0.70
CA ALA A 29 -1.14 -11.12 -0.26
C ALA A 29 -0.69 -12.35 0.55
N LYS A 30 0.34 -13.07 0.08
CA LYS A 30 0.85 -14.27 0.77
C LYS A 30 1.47 -13.96 2.13
N GLU A 31 2.16 -12.83 2.24
CA GLU A 31 2.94 -12.44 3.42
C GLU A 31 2.15 -11.53 4.37
N GLY A 32 0.96 -11.06 3.97
CA GLY A 32 0.13 -10.14 4.74
C GLY A 32 0.75 -8.73 4.86
N ILE A 33 1.43 -8.27 3.80
CA ILE A 33 2.18 -7.02 3.80
C ILE A 33 1.53 -6.03 2.84
N THR A 34 1.18 -4.84 3.33
CA THR A 34 0.45 -3.82 2.55
C THR A 34 1.35 -2.80 1.87
N GLY A 35 2.67 -2.88 2.06
CA GLY A 35 3.64 -2.00 1.42
C GLY A 35 5.08 -2.48 1.53
N LEU A 36 5.88 -2.19 0.50
CA LEU A 36 7.26 -2.65 0.37
C LEU A 36 8.19 -1.49 -0.01
N PRO A 37 9.36 -1.36 0.63
CA PRO A 37 10.44 -0.55 0.08
C PRO A 37 10.98 -1.15 -1.23
N VAL A 38 11.17 -0.30 -2.23
CA VAL A 38 11.79 -0.66 -3.51
C VAL A 38 13.28 -0.33 -3.43
N ILE A 39 14.15 -1.32 -3.59
CA ILE A 39 15.61 -1.17 -3.51
C ILE A 39 16.29 -1.57 -4.81
N ASN A 40 17.40 -0.93 -5.13
CA ASN A 40 18.25 -1.35 -6.25
C ASN A 40 19.15 -2.55 -5.86
N LYS A 41 19.94 -3.04 -6.81
CA LYS A 41 20.87 -4.17 -6.61
C LYS A 41 21.95 -3.92 -5.53
N THR A 42 22.25 -2.65 -5.21
CA THR A 42 23.24 -2.29 -4.18
C THR A 42 22.60 -2.06 -2.80
N GLY A 43 21.30 -2.35 -2.65
CA GLY A 43 20.57 -2.13 -1.40
C GLY A 43 20.16 -0.69 -1.13
N ARG A 44 20.31 0.23 -2.11
CA ARG A 44 19.86 1.62 -1.97
C ARG A 44 18.35 1.70 -2.17
N LEU A 45 17.66 2.36 -1.23
CA LEU A 45 16.24 2.67 -1.33
C LEU A 45 15.97 3.63 -2.49
N LEU A 46 15.07 3.25 -3.39
CA LEU A 46 14.60 4.04 -4.51
C LEU A 46 13.22 4.66 -4.24
N GLY A 47 12.39 4.00 -3.44
CA GLY A 47 11.04 4.46 -3.11
C GLY A 47 10.26 3.43 -2.30
N ILE A 48 8.95 3.63 -2.19
CA ILE A 48 8.01 2.73 -1.50
C ILE A 48 6.84 2.47 -2.47
N ILE A 49 6.34 1.24 -2.49
CA ILE A 49 5.11 0.85 -3.18
C ILE A 49 4.12 0.28 -2.17
N THR A 50 2.86 0.70 -2.25
CA THR A 50 1.77 0.23 -1.38
C THR A 50 0.67 -0.46 -2.19
N GLU A 51 -0.15 -1.28 -1.53
CA GLU A 51 -1.37 -1.84 -2.15
C GLU A 51 -2.27 -0.75 -2.73
N GLY A 52 -2.36 0.41 -2.07
CA GLY A 52 -3.13 1.56 -2.54
C GLY A 52 -2.60 2.15 -3.85
N ASP A 53 -1.27 2.18 -4.04
CA ASP A 53 -0.65 2.64 -5.30
C ASP A 53 -0.96 1.66 -6.44
N ILE A 54 -0.91 0.35 -6.13
CA ILE A 54 -1.19 -0.72 -7.09
C ILE A 54 -2.66 -0.68 -7.53
N ALA A 55 -3.59 -0.53 -6.58
CA ALA A 55 -5.01 -0.49 -6.88
C ALA A 55 -5.39 0.71 -7.75
N LYS A 56 -4.83 1.89 -7.45
CA LYS A 56 -4.95 3.09 -8.31
C LYS A 56 -4.51 2.82 -9.74
N HIS A 57 -3.45 2.05 -9.93
CA HIS A 57 -2.90 1.76 -11.25
C HIS A 57 -3.67 0.70 -12.05
N LYS A 58 -4.22 -0.34 -11.39
CA LYS A 58 -4.94 -1.43 -12.07
C LYS A 58 -6.40 -1.09 -12.43
N HIS A 59 -7.11 -0.34 -11.58
CA HIS A 59 -8.57 -0.20 -11.75
C HIS A 59 -9.14 1.20 -11.55
N ASN A 60 -8.33 2.23 -11.28
CA ASN A 60 -8.83 3.56 -10.89
C ASN A 60 -10.05 3.46 -9.93
N PRO A 61 -9.92 2.72 -8.82
CA PRO A 61 -11.00 2.47 -7.87
C PRO A 61 -11.57 3.82 -7.44
N HIS A 62 -12.90 3.88 -7.32
CA HIS A 62 -13.59 5.10 -6.96
C HIS A 62 -13.11 5.55 -5.58
N THR A 63 -12.28 6.59 -5.53
CA THR A 63 -11.88 7.19 -4.25
C THR A 63 -13.13 7.76 -3.59
N PRO A 64 -13.45 7.38 -2.33
CA PRO A 64 -14.68 7.82 -1.70
C PRO A 64 -14.68 9.34 -1.61
N ARG A 65 -15.71 9.94 -2.18
CA ARG A 65 -15.92 11.38 -2.22
C ARG A 65 -16.10 11.86 -0.80
N ALA A 66 -15.33 12.89 -0.44
CA ALA A 66 -15.46 13.56 0.83
C ALA A 66 -15.65 15.05 0.64
N ILE A 67 -16.39 15.67 1.55
CA ILE A 67 -16.52 17.12 1.67
C ILE A 67 -15.83 17.53 2.98
N SER A 68 -15.03 18.59 2.91
CA SER A 68 -14.56 19.29 4.12
C SER A 68 -15.64 20.25 4.57
N LEU A 69 -16.20 20.02 5.75
CA LEU A 69 -17.22 20.88 6.36
C LEU A 69 -16.87 21.12 7.83
N LEU A 70 -16.75 22.40 8.21
CA LEU A 70 -16.42 22.81 9.58
C LEU A 70 -15.15 22.16 10.14
N GLY A 71 -14.15 21.93 9.28
CA GLY A 71 -12.91 21.24 9.66
C GLY A 71 -13.03 19.73 9.85
N GLY A 72 -14.24 19.17 9.70
CA GLY A 72 -14.48 17.73 9.61
C GLY A 72 -14.42 17.24 8.18
N LEU A 73 -13.94 16.01 8.00
CA LEU A 73 -14.01 15.31 6.72
C LEU A 73 -15.26 14.43 6.72
N ILE A 74 -16.22 14.73 5.86
CA ILE A 74 -17.48 13.98 5.72
C ILE A 74 -17.42 13.16 4.44
N TYR A 75 -17.41 11.83 4.57
CA TYR A 75 -17.52 10.94 3.43
C TYR A 75 -18.97 10.91 2.93
N LEU A 76 -19.17 11.10 1.63
CA LEU A 76 -20.48 11.09 0.96
C LEU A 76 -20.95 9.68 0.61
N GLU A 77 -20.09 8.70 0.77
CA GLU A 77 -20.31 7.29 0.54
C GLU A 77 -19.58 6.48 1.63
N ASN A 78 -19.95 5.22 1.80
CA ASN A 78 -19.39 4.39 2.85
C ASN A 78 -17.91 4.06 2.54
N PRO A 79 -16.94 4.50 3.37
CA PRO A 79 -15.52 4.25 3.10
C PRO A 79 -15.13 2.75 3.22
N GLU A 80 -15.93 1.91 3.87
CA GLU A 80 -15.71 0.46 3.93
C GLU A 80 -15.82 -0.19 2.54
N ASP A 81 -16.69 0.34 1.66
CA ASP A 81 -16.90 -0.22 0.32
C ASP A 81 -15.62 -0.12 -0.53
N PHE A 82 -14.87 0.98 -0.37
CA PHE A 82 -13.56 1.17 -1.00
C PHE A 82 -12.53 0.16 -0.47
N ASN A 83 -12.49 -0.08 0.85
CA ASN A 83 -11.57 -1.06 1.43
C ASN A 83 -11.86 -2.49 0.93
N GLU A 84 -13.13 -2.85 0.81
CA GLU A 84 -13.54 -4.15 0.25
C GLU A 84 -13.18 -4.27 -1.24
N GLU A 85 -13.32 -3.21 -2.03
CA GLU A 85 -12.91 -3.17 -3.43
C GLU A 85 -11.38 -3.34 -3.57
N LEU A 86 -10.60 -2.66 -2.73
CA LEU A 86 -9.14 -2.84 -2.67
C LEU A 86 -8.74 -4.28 -2.36
N LYS A 87 -9.37 -4.90 -1.35
CA LYS A 87 -9.13 -6.32 -1.01
C LYS A 87 -9.44 -7.24 -2.19
N LYS A 88 -10.53 -7.01 -2.91
CA LYS A 88 -10.91 -7.81 -4.08
C LYS A 88 -9.89 -7.69 -5.22
N ILE A 89 -9.35 -6.49 -5.47
CA ILE A 89 -8.33 -6.25 -6.51
C ILE A 89 -7.00 -6.92 -6.15
N CYS A 90 -6.61 -6.89 -4.88
CA CYS A 90 -5.35 -7.48 -4.41
C CYS A 90 -5.41 -9.01 -4.22
N ALA A 91 -6.61 -9.60 -4.17
CA ALA A 91 -6.82 -11.04 -4.00
C ALA A 91 -6.94 -11.83 -5.32
N GLN A 92 -6.82 -11.16 -6.48
CA GLN A 92 -6.86 -11.78 -7.82
C GLN A 92 -5.47 -12.02 -8.41
#